data_AF-A0A6A0H8N8-F1
#
_entry.id   AF-A0A6A0H8N8-F1
#
_cell.length_a   1.000
_cell.length_b   1.000
_cell.length_c   1.000
_cell.angle_alpha   90.00
_cell.angle_beta   90.00
_cell.angle_gamma   90.00
#
_symmetry.space_group_name_H-M   'P 1'
#
loop_
_entity.id
_entity.type
_entity.pdbx_description
1 polymer ?
#
loop_
_entity_poly.entity_id
_entity_poly.type
_entity_poly.pdbx_seq_one_letter_code
_entity_poly.pdbx_strand_id
1 'polypeptide(L)'
;MPRTYKRPKGARTYQNYSGDLIDKVVQSIKDKELSLTKAASQYGIGKGALFNRVHGKTVLSPGRQTILSPVEEALIVKRTLQCSDYGFPLQPMDLRIIVKSYLDSEGRTIPMFSLNLPGPDWALSFIKRHNKTQPLDVAFFGPMKKAWKHVLEEFKVENPSLSIVNKHVFPKQVHQQAAGTLSKVQKEVPSPSSGTPTAGNTSDKVKPTPTKKLKTTARISATDEGSCTSTITKSSALKVGSFVITKVYVNNSSDKHRKYLATVEQSDETEVSVTFLHASESKTVFTVAKDDTASVEMKDICEIIDVSYKFNSREQYVFNAALDASL
;
A
#
# COMPACT_ATOMS: atom_id res chain seq x y z
N MET A 1 -25.33 19.92 -8.85
CA MET A 1 -26.03 19.91 -7.54
C MET A 1 -25.13 20.57 -6.51
N PRO A 2 -25.66 21.41 -5.60
CA PRO A 2 -24.86 21.98 -4.51
C PRO A 2 -24.22 20.86 -3.66
N ARG A 3 -22.95 21.04 -3.26
CA ARG A 3 -22.21 20.06 -2.43
C ARG A 3 -22.94 19.66 -1.16
N THR A 4 -23.63 20.64 -0.56
CA THR A 4 -24.53 20.41 0.57
C THR A 4 -25.96 20.53 0.07
N TYR A 5 -26.64 19.40 -0.05
CA TYR A 5 -28.04 19.38 -0.44
C TYR A 5 -28.92 19.87 0.72
N LYS A 6 -29.69 20.94 0.48
CA LYS A 6 -30.78 21.38 1.37
C LYS A 6 -32.10 20.92 0.79
N ARG A 7 -32.87 20.16 1.56
CA ARG A 7 -34.21 19.73 1.15
C ARG A 7 -35.13 20.95 1.03
N PRO A 8 -35.89 21.09 -0.08
CA PRO A 8 -36.87 22.17 -0.18
C PRO A 8 -37.95 21.99 0.90
N LYS A 9 -38.44 23.11 1.44
CA LYS A 9 -39.55 23.10 2.40
C LYS A 9 -40.79 22.50 1.72
N GLY A 10 -41.44 21.53 2.37
CA GLY A 10 -42.58 20.80 1.80
C GLY A 10 -42.22 19.63 0.88
N ALA A 11 -40.94 19.26 0.75
CA ALA A 11 -40.55 18.06 0.00
C ALA A 11 -41.16 16.78 0.62
N ARG A 12 -41.51 15.81 -0.23
CA ARG A 12 -42.02 14.51 0.19
C ARG A 12 -41.05 13.85 1.17
N THR A 13 -41.58 13.40 2.31
CA THR A 13 -40.80 12.61 3.27
C THR A 13 -40.54 11.22 2.70
N TYR A 14 -39.28 10.92 2.41
CA TYR A 14 -38.85 9.58 2.02
C TYR A 14 -38.60 8.77 3.30
N GLN A 15 -39.40 7.72 3.48
CA GLN A 15 -39.43 6.79 4.63
C GLN A 15 -39.88 7.41 5.96
N ASN A 16 -41.09 7.06 6.39
CA ASN A 16 -41.67 7.45 7.69
C ASN A 16 -41.62 6.31 8.72
N TYR A 17 -40.80 5.28 8.48
CA TYR A 17 -40.82 4.03 9.23
C TYR A 17 -39.40 3.48 9.41
N SER A 18 -39.15 2.88 10.57
CA SER A 18 -37.87 2.25 10.89
C SER A 18 -37.63 1.01 10.00
N GLY A 19 -36.39 0.82 9.54
CA GLY A 19 -36.00 -0.34 8.73
C GLY A 19 -36.29 -1.67 9.43
N ASP A 20 -35.94 -1.76 10.71
CA ASP A 20 -36.16 -2.94 11.54
C ASP A 20 -37.65 -3.31 11.66
N LEU A 21 -38.53 -2.30 11.67
CA LEU A 21 -39.98 -2.51 11.71
C LEU A 21 -40.47 -3.07 10.38
N ILE A 22 -40.00 -2.54 9.25
CA ILE A 22 -40.38 -3.02 7.92
C ILE A 22 -39.96 -4.48 7.75
N ASP A 23 -38.74 -4.83 8.14
CA ASP A 23 -38.22 -6.18 7.94
C ASP A 23 -39.00 -7.21 8.78
N LYS A 24 -39.41 -6.85 10.00
CA LYS A 24 -40.36 -7.66 10.82
C LYS A 24 -41.71 -7.83 10.13
N VAL A 25 -42.30 -6.74 9.63
CA VAL A 25 -43.61 -6.79 8.95
C VAL A 25 -43.54 -7.64 7.69
N VAL A 26 -42.46 -7.51 6.92
CA VAL A 26 -42.23 -8.32 5.72
C VAL A 26 -42.08 -9.79 6.08
N GLN A 27 -41.42 -10.11 7.20
CA GLN A 27 -41.27 -11.48 7.67
C GLN A 27 -42.63 -12.09 8.05
N SER A 28 -43.46 -11.42 8.85
CA SER A 28 -44.82 -11.88 9.17
C SER A 28 -45.74 -12.03 7.95
N ILE A 29 -45.51 -11.26 6.88
CA ILE A 29 -46.23 -11.44 5.60
C ILE A 29 -45.74 -12.69 4.86
N LYS A 30 -44.43 -12.95 4.86
CA LYS A 30 -43.85 -14.17 4.26
C LYS A 30 -44.27 -15.43 5.01
N ASP A 31 -44.37 -15.34 6.33
CA ASP A 31 -44.81 -16.42 7.22
C ASP A 31 -46.34 -16.63 7.18
N LYS A 32 -47.05 -15.85 6.33
CA LYS A 32 -48.51 -15.88 6.11
C LYS A 32 -49.37 -15.54 7.33
N GLU A 33 -48.79 -14.96 8.39
CA GLU A 33 -49.51 -14.51 9.58
C GLU A 33 -50.36 -13.25 9.32
N LEU A 34 -49.89 -12.39 8.41
CA LEU A 34 -50.54 -11.12 8.06
C LEU A 34 -50.71 -10.98 6.55
N SER A 35 -51.90 -10.54 6.13
CA SER A 35 -52.12 -10.15 4.73
C SER A 35 -51.52 -8.77 4.45
N LEU A 36 -51.13 -8.52 3.19
CA LEU A 36 -50.62 -7.22 2.74
C LEU A 36 -51.56 -6.05 3.10
N THR A 37 -52.87 -6.28 3.01
CA THR A 37 -53.89 -5.26 3.33
C THR A 37 -53.96 -5.01 4.84
N LYS A 38 -53.92 -6.08 5.66
CA LYS A 38 -53.94 -5.97 7.12
C LYS A 38 -52.69 -5.27 7.65
N ALA A 39 -51.52 -5.65 7.13
CA ALA A 39 -50.25 -5.00 7.47
C ALA A 39 -50.23 -3.52 7.06
N ALA A 40 -50.75 -3.18 5.88
CA ALA A 40 -50.82 -1.78 5.43
C ALA A 40 -51.67 -0.91 6.37
N SER A 41 -52.82 -1.44 6.81
CA SER A 41 -53.70 -0.73 7.75
C SER A 41 -53.10 -0.62 9.15
N GLN A 42 -52.44 -1.68 9.64
CA GLN A 42 -51.94 -1.73 11.01
C GLN A 42 -50.68 -0.89 11.22
N TYR A 43 -49.78 -0.84 10.21
CA TYR A 43 -48.49 -0.16 10.31
C TYR A 43 -48.45 1.19 9.56
N GLY A 44 -49.52 1.57 8.87
CA GLY A 44 -49.57 2.80 8.07
C GLY A 44 -48.59 2.82 6.90
N ILE A 45 -48.14 1.64 6.43
CA ILE A 45 -47.21 1.49 5.31
C ILE A 45 -48.03 1.21 4.05
N GLY A 46 -47.78 1.96 2.97
CA GLY A 46 -48.50 1.76 1.72
C GLY A 46 -48.39 0.32 1.21
N LYS A 47 -49.53 -0.29 0.82
CA LYS A 47 -49.61 -1.67 0.33
C LYS A 47 -48.59 -1.98 -0.78
N GLY A 48 -48.39 -1.05 -1.72
CA GLY A 48 -47.40 -1.20 -2.80
C GLY A 48 -45.95 -1.23 -2.30
N ALA A 49 -45.63 -0.50 -1.23
CA ALA A 49 -44.29 -0.52 -0.63
C ALA A 49 -44.01 -1.87 0.04
N LEU A 50 -44.97 -2.41 0.79
CA LEU A 50 -44.88 -3.75 1.37
C LEU A 50 -44.77 -4.82 0.29
N PHE A 51 -45.62 -4.75 -0.74
CA PHE A 51 -45.58 -5.68 -1.87
C PHE A 51 -44.21 -5.70 -2.54
N ASN A 52 -43.65 -4.52 -2.86
CA ASN A 52 -42.32 -4.41 -3.46
C ASN A 52 -41.23 -4.99 -2.55
N ARG A 53 -41.33 -4.79 -1.23
CA ARG A 53 -40.34 -5.28 -0.27
C ARG A 53 -40.40 -6.80 -0.10
N VAL A 54 -41.60 -7.37 -0.03
CA VAL A 54 -41.82 -8.83 0.03
C VAL A 54 -41.24 -9.52 -1.20
N HIS A 55 -41.41 -8.93 -2.38
CA HIS A 55 -40.92 -9.45 -3.65
C HIS A 55 -39.50 -8.99 -4.01
N GLY A 56 -38.77 -8.37 -3.09
CA GLY A 56 -37.38 -7.96 -3.31
C GLY A 56 -37.17 -6.90 -4.40
N LYS A 57 -38.19 -6.10 -4.74
CA LYS A 57 -38.07 -5.01 -5.74
C LYS A 57 -37.41 -3.75 -5.18
N THR A 58 -37.33 -3.62 -3.86
CA THR A 58 -36.80 -2.43 -3.14
C THR A 58 -35.64 -2.78 -2.22
N VAL A 59 -34.69 -3.61 -2.66
CA VAL A 59 -33.52 -3.98 -1.84
C VAL A 59 -32.44 -2.90 -1.84
N LEU A 60 -32.36 -2.11 -2.92
CA LEU A 60 -31.29 -1.15 -3.12
C LEU A 60 -31.53 0.17 -2.38
N SER A 61 -30.44 0.80 -1.97
CA SER A 61 -30.49 2.14 -1.35
C SER A 61 -31.15 3.14 -2.31
N PRO A 62 -32.01 4.05 -1.83
CA PRO A 62 -32.54 5.12 -2.64
C PRO A 62 -31.44 5.96 -3.27
N GLY A 63 -31.62 6.32 -4.54
CA GLY A 63 -30.66 7.09 -5.32
C GLY A 63 -29.75 6.23 -6.21
N ARG A 64 -28.72 6.86 -6.76
CA ARG A 64 -27.77 6.20 -7.66
C ARG A 64 -26.89 5.23 -6.85
N GLN A 65 -26.78 4.00 -7.33
CA GLN A 65 -25.90 3.00 -6.71
C GLN A 65 -24.43 3.40 -6.80
N THR A 66 -23.62 2.81 -5.93
CA THR A 66 -22.17 2.95 -6.03
C THR A 66 -21.68 2.39 -7.35
N ILE A 67 -20.64 3.02 -7.87
CA ILE A 67 -20.00 2.63 -9.12
C ILE A 67 -19.19 1.34 -8.92
N LEU A 68 -18.55 1.24 -7.77
CA LEU A 68 -17.81 0.07 -7.33
C LEU A 68 -18.72 -0.83 -6.52
N SER A 69 -18.51 -2.14 -6.62
CA SER A 69 -19.17 -3.13 -5.79
C SER A 69 -18.70 -3.00 -4.32
N PRO A 70 -19.48 -3.47 -3.34
CA PRO A 70 -19.06 -3.46 -1.94
C PRO A 70 -17.73 -4.20 -1.70
N VAL A 71 -17.47 -5.26 -2.48
CA VAL A 71 -16.23 -6.04 -2.42
C VAL A 71 -15.04 -5.24 -2.94
N GLU A 72 -15.22 -4.56 -4.08
CA GLU A 72 -14.20 -3.68 -4.67
C GLU A 72 -13.88 -2.52 -3.72
N GLU A 73 -14.90 -1.84 -3.18
CA GLU A 73 -14.68 -0.75 -2.22
C GLU A 73 -13.92 -1.25 -0.99
N ALA A 74 -14.26 -2.42 -0.45
CA ALA A 74 -13.57 -3.00 0.71
C ALA A 74 -12.09 -3.32 0.42
N LEU A 75 -11.78 -3.83 -0.78
CA LEU A 75 -10.40 -4.09 -1.20
C LEU A 75 -9.59 -2.80 -1.25
N ILE A 76 -10.14 -1.74 -1.85
CA ILE A 76 -9.48 -0.44 -1.97
C ILE A 76 -9.23 0.17 -0.59
N VAL A 77 -10.19 0.09 0.33
CA VAL A 77 -10.02 0.52 1.72
C VAL A 77 -8.88 -0.25 2.38
N LYS A 78 -8.85 -1.58 2.25
CA LYS A 78 -7.79 -2.42 2.82
C LYS A 78 -6.41 -2.01 2.31
N ARG A 79 -6.24 -1.81 1.00
CA ARG A 79 -4.96 -1.38 0.41
C ARG A 79 -4.56 0.02 0.88
N THR A 80 -5.53 0.93 0.98
CA THR A 80 -5.30 2.29 1.47
C THR A 80 -4.80 2.30 2.92
N LEU A 81 -5.38 1.46 3.78
CA LEU A 81 -4.93 1.31 5.17
C LEU A 81 -3.51 0.73 5.23
N GLN A 82 -3.19 -0.30 4.44
CA GLN A 82 -1.83 -0.85 4.35
C GLN A 82 -0.80 0.20 3.93
N CYS A 83 -1.11 1.03 2.93
CA CYS A 83 -0.23 2.13 2.55
C CYS A 83 -0.03 3.12 3.70
N SER A 84 -1.08 3.38 4.47
CA SER A 84 -1.01 4.23 5.67
C SER A 84 -0.10 3.64 6.74
N ASP A 85 -0.18 2.33 6.98
CA ASP A 85 0.66 1.62 7.96
C ASP A 85 2.14 1.66 7.57
N TYR A 86 2.43 1.70 6.27
CA TYR A 86 3.79 1.89 5.73
C TYR A 86 4.26 3.35 5.73
N GLY A 87 3.50 4.30 6.27
CA GLY A 87 3.86 5.72 6.30
C GLY A 87 3.57 6.49 5.01
N PHE A 88 2.79 5.91 4.09
CA PHE A 88 2.37 6.51 2.83
C PHE A 88 0.85 6.71 2.77
N PRO A 89 0.30 7.67 3.54
CA PRO A 89 -1.13 7.87 3.55
C PRO A 89 -1.59 8.48 2.21
N LEU A 90 -2.54 7.81 1.56
CA LEU A 90 -3.05 8.24 0.26
C LEU A 90 -3.94 9.49 0.39
N GLN A 91 -3.81 10.42 -0.56
CA GLN A 91 -4.69 11.58 -0.66
C GLN A 91 -5.95 11.25 -1.48
N PRO A 92 -7.02 12.07 -1.39
CA PRO A 92 -8.20 11.88 -2.23
C PRO A 92 -7.90 11.86 -3.74
N MET A 93 -6.85 12.55 -4.19
CA MET A 93 -6.40 12.48 -5.59
C MET A 93 -5.79 11.13 -5.93
N ASP A 94 -4.93 10.58 -5.07
CA ASP A 94 -4.34 9.25 -5.28
C ASP A 94 -5.44 8.19 -5.36
N LEU A 95 -6.46 8.26 -4.50
CA LEU A 95 -7.64 7.38 -4.55
C LEU A 95 -8.34 7.46 -5.91
N ARG A 96 -8.52 8.66 -6.46
CA ARG A 96 -9.15 8.85 -7.79
C ARG A 96 -8.31 8.21 -8.90
N ILE A 97 -6.98 8.36 -8.84
CA ILE A 97 -6.07 7.78 -9.84
C ILE A 97 -6.06 6.26 -9.74
N ILE A 98 -6.02 5.69 -8.52
CA ILE A 98 -6.08 4.25 -8.29
C ILE A 98 -7.37 3.66 -8.87
N VAL A 99 -8.51 4.30 -8.60
CA VAL A 99 -9.81 3.86 -9.09
C VAL A 99 -9.89 4.00 -10.61
N LYS A 100 -9.39 5.08 -11.19
CA LYS A 100 -9.28 5.23 -12.65
C LYS A 100 -8.46 4.07 -13.24
N SER A 101 -7.27 3.82 -12.72
CA SER A 101 -6.39 2.74 -13.19
C SER A 101 -7.05 1.37 -13.08
N TYR A 102 -7.79 1.13 -12.00
CA TYR A 102 -8.55 -0.11 -11.81
C TYR A 102 -9.66 -0.27 -12.87
N LEU A 103 -10.43 0.79 -13.12
CA LEU A 103 -11.49 0.77 -14.12
C LEU A 103 -10.93 0.59 -15.54
N ASP A 104 -9.81 1.25 -15.85
CA ASP A 104 -9.12 1.12 -17.13
C ASP A 104 -8.57 -0.30 -17.34
N SER A 105 -7.97 -0.92 -16.31
CA SER A 105 -7.50 -2.31 -16.39
C SER A 105 -8.63 -3.33 -16.57
N GLU A 106 -9.81 -3.01 -16.07
CA GLU A 106 -11.02 -3.83 -16.20
C GLU A 106 -11.77 -3.54 -17.51
N GLY A 107 -11.31 -2.60 -18.33
CA GLY A 107 -12.00 -2.18 -19.56
C GLY A 107 -13.36 -1.51 -19.31
N ARG A 108 -13.63 -1.02 -18.09
CA ARG A 108 -14.90 -0.41 -17.71
C ARG A 108 -14.84 1.09 -17.89
N THR A 109 -15.69 1.63 -18.77
CA THR A 109 -15.85 3.08 -18.96
C THR A 109 -17.12 3.58 -18.26
N ILE A 110 -16.97 4.60 -17.41
CA ILE A 110 -18.11 5.19 -16.70
C ILE A 110 -18.44 6.56 -17.30
N PRO A 111 -19.64 6.73 -17.89
CA PRO A 111 -20.02 7.99 -18.56
C PRO A 111 -19.99 9.23 -17.66
N MET A 112 -20.17 9.04 -16.35
CA MET A 112 -20.18 10.14 -15.37
C MET A 112 -18.78 10.64 -15.00
N PHE A 113 -17.73 9.90 -15.37
CA PHE A 113 -16.35 10.23 -15.07
C PHE A 113 -15.70 10.80 -16.33
N SER A 114 -15.20 12.04 -16.22
CA SER A 114 -14.41 12.63 -17.31
C SER A 114 -13.11 11.85 -17.44
N LEU A 115 -12.84 11.30 -18.64
CA LEU A 115 -11.68 10.44 -18.91
C LEU A 115 -11.55 9.26 -17.92
N ASN A 116 -12.69 8.68 -17.52
CA ASN A 116 -12.77 7.62 -16.52
C ASN A 116 -12.18 7.98 -15.13
N LEU A 117 -11.85 9.25 -14.90
CA LEU A 117 -11.34 9.75 -13.63
C LEU A 117 -12.52 10.11 -12.71
N PRO A 118 -12.61 9.49 -11.51
CA PRO A 118 -13.63 9.88 -10.55
C PRO A 118 -13.54 11.35 -10.18
N GLY A 119 -14.69 11.98 -9.92
CA GLY A 119 -14.74 13.38 -9.46
C GLY A 119 -14.25 13.55 -8.01
N PRO A 120 -13.92 14.79 -7.59
CA PRO A 120 -13.54 15.07 -6.20
C PRO A 120 -14.65 14.73 -5.20
N ASP A 121 -15.91 15.03 -5.53
CA ASP A 121 -17.05 14.74 -4.65
C ASP A 121 -17.31 13.22 -4.54
N TRP A 122 -16.94 12.44 -5.56
CA TRP A 122 -16.98 10.99 -5.48
C TRP A 122 -16.00 10.46 -4.43
N ALA A 123 -14.76 10.98 -4.43
CA ALA A 123 -13.73 10.58 -3.47
C ALA A 123 -14.14 10.96 -2.04
N LEU A 124 -14.65 12.18 -1.82
CA LEU A 124 -15.16 12.60 -0.52
C LEU A 124 -16.33 11.72 -0.04
N SER A 125 -17.23 11.35 -0.96
CA SER A 125 -18.34 10.46 -0.65
C SER A 125 -17.86 9.05 -0.29
N PHE A 126 -16.84 8.53 -0.97
CA PHE A 126 -16.22 7.25 -0.66
C PHE A 126 -15.64 7.26 0.76
N ILE A 127 -14.83 8.26 1.11
CA ILE A 127 -14.21 8.38 2.44
C ILE A 127 -15.30 8.54 3.52
N LYS A 128 -16.36 9.32 3.24
CA LYS A 128 -17.49 9.50 4.17
C LYS A 128 -18.24 8.18 4.44
N ARG A 129 -18.41 7.32 3.44
CA ARG A 129 -19.02 5.99 3.62
C ARG A 129 -18.12 5.07 4.45
N HIS A 130 -16.81 5.19 4.30
CA HIS A 130 -15.81 4.35 4.97
C HIS A 130 -15.20 5.06 6.18
N ASN A 131 -16.01 5.22 7.22
CA ASN A 131 -15.71 5.94 8.47
C ASN A 131 -14.42 5.49 9.21
N LYS A 132 -13.92 4.27 8.94
CA LYS A 132 -12.67 3.74 9.49
C LYS A 132 -11.43 4.53 9.06
N THR A 133 -11.55 5.36 8.04
CA THR A 133 -10.47 6.23 7.56
C THR A 133 -10.41 7.57 8.32
N GLN A 134 -11.49 8.06 8.93
CA GLN A 134 -11.63 9.48 9.28
C GLN A 134 -10.88 9.99 10.55
N PRO A 135 -10.85 9.29 11.69
CA PRO A 135 -10.28 9.86 12.93
C PRO A 135 -8.75 9.92 12.91
N LEU A 136 -8.10 8.93 12.29
CA LEU A 136 -6.65 8.85 12.19
C LEU A 136 -6.10 9.79 11.10
N ASP A 137 -6.86 9.99 10.00
CA ASP A 137 -6.44 10.81 8.86
C ASP A 137 -6.36 12.31 9.15
N VAL A 138 -7.25 12.81 10.01
CA VAL A 138 -7.31 14.24 10.33
C VAL A 138 -6.40 14.58 11.52
N ALA A 139 -6.38 13.75 12.57
CA ALA A 139 -5.65 14.03 13.80
C ALA A 139 -4.17 13.61 13.76
N PHE A 140 -3.86 12.45 13.16
CA PHE A 140 -2.49 11.92 13.12
C PHE A 140 -1.84 12.17 11.76
N PHE A 141 -2.51 11.78 10.67
CA PHE A 141 -1.94 11.94 9.33
C PHE A 141 -2.07 13.35 8.77
N GLY A 142 -2.98 14.20 9.27
CA GLY A 142 -3.11 15.60 8.85
C GLY A 142 -1.85 16.41 9.12
N PRO A 143 -1.36 16.47 10.37
CA PRO A 143 -0.07 17.07 10.71
C PRO A 143 1.10 16.44 9.94
N MET A 144 1.13 15.10 9.85
CA MET A 144 2.18 14.38 9.14
C MET A 144 2.22 14.71 7.63
N LYS A 145 1.06 14.79 6.97
CA LYS A 145 0.93 15.16 5.55
C LYS A 145 1.37 16.60 5.30
N LYS A 146 1.11 17.52 6.25
CA LYS A 146 1.60 18.91 6.16
C LYS A 146 3.12 18.97 6.28
N ALA A 147 3.70 18.25 7.24
CA ALA A 147 5.15 18.15 7.38
C ALA A 147 5.80 17.52 6.14
N TRP A 148 5.23 16.43 5.62
CA TRP A 148 5.69 15.78 4.39
C TRP A 148 5.63 16.72 3.17
N LYS A 149 4.56 17.51 3.05
CA LYS A 149 4.44 18.51 1.99
C LYS A 149 5.53 19.57 2.12
N HIS A 150 5.83 20.04 3.34
CA HIS A 150 6.90 21.00 3.57
C HIS A 150 8.26 20.47 3.08
N VAL A 151 8.60 19.24 3.50
CA VAL A 151 9.85 18.57 3.08
C VAL A 151 9.92 18.39 1.57
N LEU A 152 8.81 18.10 0.90
CA LEU A 152 8.75 18.03 -0.55
C LEU A 152 8.98 19.39 -1.23
N GLU A 153 8.41 20.47 -0.71
CA GLU A 153 8.64 21.80 -1.28
C GLU A 153 10.08 22.26 -1.08
N GLU A 154 10.67 22.01 0.10
CA GLU A 154 12.09 22.26 0.35
C GLU A 154 12.98 21.47 -0.62
N PHE A 155 12.70 20.18 -0.80
CA PHE A 155 13.43 19.34 -1.73
C PHE A 155 13.36 19.85 -3.19
N LYS A 156 12.21 20.36 -3.63
CA LYS A 156 12.06 20.94 -4.98
C LYS A 156 12.83 22.26 -5.14
N VAL A 157 12.91 23.07 -4.09
CA VAL A 157 13.73 24.28 -4.07
C VAL A 157 15.21 23.92 -4.19
N GLU A 158 15.65 22.88 -3.47
CA GLU A 158 17.02 22.38 -3.53
C GLU A 158 17.35 21.66 -4.84
N ASN A 159 16.35 21.08 -5.53
CA ASN A 159 16.54 20.30 -6.75
C ASN A 159 15.63 20.79 -7.90
N PRO A 160 15.87 21.99 -8.47
CA PRO A 160 14.98 22.58 -9.47
C PRO A 160 14.89 21.78 -10.78
N SER A 161 15.90 20.97 -11.09
CA SER A 161 15.97 20.11 -12.27
C SER A 161 15.17 18.80 -12.13
N LEU A 162 14.75 18.44 -10.91
CA LEU A 162 13.97 17.24 -10.61
C LEU A 162 12.50 17.61 -10.39
N SER A 163 11.71 17.68 -11.46
CA SER A 163 10.29 18.05 -11.40
C SER A 163 9.37 16.97 -10.80
N ILE A 164 9.84 15.71 -10.75
CA ILE A 164 9.08 14.56 -10.26
C ILE A 164 9.86 13.88 -9.14
N VAL A 165 9.31 13.91 -7.93
CA VAL A 165 9.85 13.18 -6.79
C VAL A 165 9.54 11.69 -6.96
N ASN A 166 10.59 10.88 -7.16
CA ASN A 166 10.45 9.43 -7.26
C ASN A 166 10.07 8.83 -5.89
N LYS A 167 8.80 8.41 -5.76
CA LYS A 167 8.20 7.92 -4.51
C LYS A 167 8.96 6.73 -3.88
N HIS A 168 9.76 5.99 -4.65
CA HIS A 168 10.53 4.84 -4.16
C HIS A 168 11.86 5.23 -3.47
N VAL A 169 12.43 6.39 -3.80
CA VAL A 169 13.75 6.83 -3.33
C VAL A 169 13.62 7.86 -2.21
N PHE A 170 12.58 8.69 -2.28
CA PHE A 170 12.33 9.80 -1.38
C PHE A 170 12.27 9.44 0.13
N PRO A 171 11.69 8.31 0.57
CA PRO A 171 11.65 7.95 1.99
C PRO A 171 13.04 7.77 2.62
N LYS A 172 13.98 7.22 1.83
CA LYS A 172 15.37 7.02 2.26
C LYS A 172 16.10 8.36 2.39
N GLN A 173 15.85 9.29 1.47
CA GLN A 173 16.44 10.63 1.48
C GLN A 173 15.92 11.48 2.64
N VAL A 174 14.62 11.42 2.93
CA VAL A 174 14.02 12.13 4.07
C VAL A 174 14.53 11.58 5.40
N HIS A 175 14.70 10.26 5.55
CA HIS A 175 15.32 9.68 6.76
C HIS A 175 16.77 10.12 6.93
N GLN A 176 17.53 10.24 5.84
CA GLN A 176 18.91 10.71 5.86
C GLN A 176 19.03 12.20 6.20
N GLN A 177 18.13 13.04 5.68
CA GLN A 177 18.08 14.48 5.99
C GLN A 177 17.52 14.78 7.39
N ALA A 178 16.53 14.02 7.87
CA ALA A 178 16.00 14.11 9.23
C ALA A 178 17.05 13.71 10.29
N ALA A 179 17.86 12.69 10.02
CA ALA A 179 19.01 12.33 10.85
C ALA A 179 20.09 13.43 10.85
N GLY A 180 20.30 14.10 9.71
CA GLY A 180 21.18 15.26 9.58
C GLY A 180 20.71 16.51 10.32
N THR A 181 19.39 16.72 10.47
CA THR A 181 18.83 17.87 11.21
C THR A 181 18.84 17.65 12.73
N LEU A 182 18.62 16.42 13.21
CA LEU A 182 18.73 16.07 14.64
C LEU A 182 20.16 16.28 15.20
N SER A 183 21.20 16.04 14.39
CA SER A 183 22.60 16.30 14.77
C SER A 183 22.98 17.79 14.78
N LYS A 184 22.21 18.66 14.10
CA LYS A 184 22.38 20.12 14.14
C LYS A 184 21.68 20.75 15.35
N VAL A 185 20.55 20.20 15.80
CA VAL A 185 19.81 20.70 16.97
C VAL A 185 20.52 20.39 18.30
N GLN A 186 21.35 19.34 18.37
CA GLN A 186 22.12 19.01 19.59
C GLN A 186 23.41 19.82 19.80
N LYS A 187 23.83 20.66 18.85
CA LYS A 187 25.04 21.51 18.99
C LYS A 187 24.77 22.94 19.46
N GLU A 188 23.50 23.33 19.63
CA GLU A 188 23.11 24.68 20.04
C GLU A 188 22.19 24.61 21.27
N VAL A 189 22.76 24.29 22.44
CA VAL A 189 22.11 24.53 23.75
C VAL A 189 23.11 25.28 24.63
N PRO A 190 22.83 26.53 25.04
CA PRO A 190 23.63 27.23 26.04
C PRO A 190 23.37 26.63 27.43
N SER A 191 24.45 26.31 28.15
CA SER A 191 24.45 25.91 29.55
C SER A 191 23.80 26.95 30.47
N PRO A 192 22.94 26.58 31.43
CA PRO A 192 22.54 27.48 32.51
C PRO A 192 23.45 27.27 33.74
N SER A 193 24.16 28.34 34.14
CA SER A 193 24.89 28.40 35.40
C SER A 193 23.96 28.69 36.58
N SER A 194 24.14 27.91 37.66
CA SER A 194 24.04 28.25 39.09
C SER A 194 23.20 29.48 39.52
N GLY A 195 22.14 29.20 40.29
CA GLY A 195 21.51 30.14 41.21
C GLY A 195 20.51 29.43 42.15
N THR A 196 20.86 29.33 43.43
CA THR A 196 20.11 28.67 44.53
C THR A 196 19.00 29.59 45.12
N PRO A 197 18.20 29.20 46.14
CA PRO A 197 16.75 29.32 46.12
C PRO A 197 16.16 30.34 47.12
N THR A 198 14.93 30.80 46.90
CA THR A 198 14.13 31.45 47.96
C THR A 198 12.68 30.97 47.92
N ALA A 199 12.21 30.59 49.12
CA ALA A 199 10.92 30.01 49.45
C ALA A 199 9.73 30.99 49.33
N GLY A 200 8.54 30.43 49.12
CA GLY A 200 7.26 31.13 49.26
C GLY A 200 6.07 30.18 49.06
N ASN A 201 5.41 29.83 50.17
CA ASN A 201 4.23 28.96 50.28
C ASN A 201 3.00 29.49 49.53
N THR A 202 2.10 28.60 49.09
CA THR A 202 0.71 28.46 49.61
C THR A 202 0.00 27.25 48.98
N SER A 203 -0.73 26.56 49.85
CA SER A 203 -1.51 25.33 49.70
C SER A 203 -2.79 25.50 48.87
N ASP A 204 -3.22 24.46 48.13
CA ASP A 204 -4.57 23.88 48.35
C ASP A 204 -4.77 22.49 47.70
N LYS A 205 -5.50 21.66 48.46
CA LYS A 205 -5.76 20.22 48.27
C LYS A 205 -6.80 19.93 47.17
N VAL A 206 -6.71 18.73 46.54
CA VAL A 206 -7.71 17.61 46.58
C VAL A 206 -7.29 16.46 45.61
N LYS A 207 -7.31 15.21 46.11
CA LYS A 207 -7.04 13.88 45.46
C LYS A 207 -8.39 13.22 45.00
N PRO A 208 -8.52 11.99 44.40
CA PRO A 208 -7.59 10.86 44.12
C PRO A 208 -7.65 10.22 42.68
N THR A 209 -6.54 9.67 42.11
CA THR A 209 -6.09 8.22 41.97
C THR A 209 -7.06 7.32 41.15
N PRO A 210 -6.65 6.44 40.18
CA PRO A 210 -5.60 5.43 40.39
C PRO A 210 -4.69 4.92 39.22
N THR A 211 -3.59 4.29 39.68
CA THR A 211 -2.93 3.04 39.21
C THR A 211 -1.82 3.01 38.13
N LYS A 212 -0.61 2.64 38.65
CA LYS A 212 0.39 1.62 38.20
C LYS A 212 1.14 1.89 36.87
N LYS A 213 2.33 2.52 36.89
CA LYS A 213 3.68 1.95 37.11
C LYS A 213 4.02 0.67 36.31
N LEU A 214 4.69 0.85 35.16
CA LEU A 214 5.55 -0.15 34.53
C LEU A 214 6.91 -0.19 35.25
N LYS A 215 7.44 -1.41 35.40
CA LYS A 215 8.70 -1.75 36.07
C LYS A 215 9.77 -2.04 35.01
N THR A 216 10.91 -1.37 35.17
CA THR A 216 12.18 -1.51 34.43
C THR A 216 12.96 -2.77 34.83
N THR A 217 13.94 -3.15 33.98
CA THR A 217 15.14 -4.01 34.20
C THR A 217 14.99 -5.40 33.55
N ALA A 218 15.91 -5.94 32.72
CA ALA A 218 17.37 -5.88 32.74
C ALA A 218 18.03 -6.03 31.34
N ARG A 219 19.30 -5.59 31.26
CA ARG A 219 20.31 -5.85 30.22
C ARG A 219 21.40 -6.74 30.82
N ILE A 220 21.79 -7.83 30.17
CA ILE A 220 23.04 -8.63 30.34
C ILE A 220 23.22 -9.36 28.98
N SER A 221 24.07 -8.88 28.06
CA SER A 221 25.53 -9.06 27.86
C SER A 221 25.91 -10.27 26.98
N ALA A 222 26.94 -10.04 26.18
CA ALA A 222 27.47 -10.87 25.10
C ALA A 222 28.34 -12.04 25.58
N THR A 223 28.42 -13.09 24.72
CA THR A 223 29.61 -13.84 24.25
C THR A 223 29.10 -15.08 23.52
N ASP A 224 29.50 -15.35 22.27
CA ASP A 224 30.62 -16.25 21.96
C ASP A 224 30.69 -16.54 20.46
N GLU A 225 31.91 -16.74 19.97
CA GLU A 225 32.20 -17.10 18.58
C GLU A 225 31.89 -18.58 18.30
N GLY A 226 31.50 -18.87 17.05
CA GLY A 226 31.24 -20.23 16.59
C GLY A 226 31.21 -20.31 15.07
N SER A 227 32.38 -20.59 14.50
CA SER A 227 32.61 -21.08 13.14
C SER A 227 31.61 -22.19 12.75
N CYS A 228 31.05 -22.13 11.54
CA CYS A 228 30.55 -23.30 10.82
C CYS A 228 30.53 -23.04 9.30
N THR A 229 31.54 -23.59 8.64
CA THR A 229 31.55 -23.93 7.21
C THR A 229 30.45 -24.95 6.90
N SER A 230 29.63 -24.69 5.88
CA SER A 230 28.88 -25.76 5.21
C SER A 230 28.58 -25.39 3.77
N THR A 231 29.41 -25.97 2.91
CA THR A 231 29.30 -26.18 1.48
C THR A 231 27.92 -26.78 1.14
N ILE A 232 27.02 -25.99 0.54
CA ILE A 232 25.80 -26.49 -0.10
C ILE A 232 26.19 -26.85 -1.53
N THR A 233 26.04 -28.13 -1.88
CA THR A 233 26.32 -28.67 -3.22
C THR A 233 25.44 -27.97 -4.25
N LYS A 234 26.04 -27.14 -5.14
CA LYS A 234 25.35 -26.29 -6.12
C LYS A 234 24.39 -27.05 -7.06
N SER A 235 24.57 -28.35 -7.24
CA SER A 235 23.80 -29.17 -8.21
C SER A 235 22.35 -29.43 -7.81
N SER A 236 22.01 -29.52 -6.52
CA SER A 236 20.63 -29.85 -6.10
C SER A 236 19.67 -28.65 -6.04
N ALA A 237 20.17 -27.43 -6.29
CA ALA A 237 19.40 -26.19 -6.19
C ALA A 237 19.03 -25.55 -7.54
N LEU A 238 19.62 -25.99 -8.65
CA LEU A 238 19.30 -25.47 -9.98
C LEU A 238 17.94 -26.01 -10.45
N LYS A 239 17.00 -25.12 -10.71
CA LYS A 239 15.73 -25.45 -11.40
C LYS A 239 15.71 -24.77 -12.76
N VAL A 240 15.07 -25.40 -13.74
CA VAL A 240 14.76 -24.77 -15.03
C VAL A 240 14.04 -23.44 -14.78
N GLY A 241 14.50 -22.38 -15.43
CA GLY A 241 14.03 -21.01 -15.23
C GLY A 241 14.70 -20.22 -14.10
N SER A 242 15.69 -20.80 -13.39
CA SER A 242 16.49 -20.06 -12.41
C SER A 242 17.48 -19.11 -13.09
N PHE A 243 17.80 -18.00 -12.43
CA PHE A 243 18.82 -17.06 -12.87
C PHE A 243 20.16 -17.39 -12.23
N VAL A 244 21.23 -17.41 -13.03
CA VAL A 244 22.59 -17.72 -12.57
C VAL A 244 23.61 -16.72 -13.12
N ILE A 245 24.66 -16.45 -12.35
CA ILE A 245 25.85 -15.73 -12.83
C ILE A 245 26.90 -16.75 -13.24
N THR A 246 27.30 -16.72 -14.50
CA THR A 246 28.28 -17.66 -15.07
C THR A 246 29.53 -16.94 -15.56
N LYS A 247 30.68 -17.62 -15.50
CA LYS A 247 31.94 -17.15 -16.09
C LYS A 247 32.04 -17.59 -17.54
N VAL A 248 32.32 -16.64 -18.42
CA VAL A 248 32.67 -16.90 -19.82
C VAL A 248 34.11 -16.44 -20.04
N TYR A 249 34.99 -17.37 -20.39
CA TYR A 249 36.40 -17.12 -20.59
C TYR A 249 36.66 -16.51 -21.97
N VAL A 250 37.47 -15.46 -22.02
CA VAL A 250 37.79 -14.76 -23.27
C VAL A 250 39.04 -15.41 -23.88
N ASN A 251 38.97 -15.75 -25.17
CA ASN A 251 40.07 -16.36 -25.93
C ASN A 251 40.59 -17.69 -25.36
N ASN A 252 39.73 -18.50 -24.72
CA ASN A 252 40.11 -19.76 -24.05
C ASN A 252 41.23 -19.62 -23.01
N SER A 253 41.45 -18.41 -22.48
CA SER A 253 42.38 -18.18 -21.38
C SER A 253 41.69 -18.51 -20.06
N SER A 254 42.26 -19.43 -19.28
CA SER A 254 41.72 -19.82 -17.96
C SER A 254 41.70 -18.67 -16.94
N ASP A 255 42.44 -17.59 -17.19
CA ASP A 255 42.66 -16.52 -16.23
C ASP A 255 41.77 -15.29 -16.49
N LYS A 256 41.38 -15.06 -17.75
CA LYS A 256 40.57 -13.91 -18.16
C LYS A 256 39.13 -14.32 -18.44
N HIS A 257 38.22 -13.97 -17.54
CA HIS A 257 36.79 -14.25 -17.67
C HIS A 257 35.93 -13.00 -17.50
N ARG A 258 34.74 -13.06 -18.07
CA ARG A 258 33.64 -12.11 -17.86
C ARG A 258 32.48 -12.83 -17.18
N LYS A 259 31.77 -12.11 -16.32
CA LYS A 259 30.57 -12.64 -15.66
C LYS A 259 29.35 -12.26 -16.47
N TYR A 260 28.47 -13.20 -16.78
CA TYR A 260 27.21 -12.92 -17.46
C TYR A 260 26.04 -13.45 -16.65
N LEU A 261 24.89 -12.78 -16.78
CA LEU A 261 23.64 -13.27 -16.24
C LEU A 261 22.99 -14.20 -17.27
N ALA A 262 22.53 -15.37 -16.83
CA ALA A 262 21.87 -16.34 -17.70
C ALA A 262 20.67 -16.99 -17.03
N THR A 263 19.70 -17.43 -17.83
CA THR A 263 18.59 -18.28 -17.40
C THR A 263 18.87 -19.74 -17.74
N VAL A 264 18.60 -20.64 -16.81
CA VAL A 264 18.78 -22.08 -17.02
C VAL A 264 17.64 -22.65 -17.86
N GLU A 265 17.95 -23.25 -19.00
CA GLU A 265 16.98 -23.95 -19.85
C GLU A 265 16.93 -25.44 -19.54
N GLN A 266 18.11 -26.07 -19.39
CA GLN A 266 18.24 -27.48 -19.04
C GLN A 266 19.49 -27.68 -18.20
N SER A 267 19.42 -28.54 -17.18
CA SER A 267 20.54 -28.87 -16.31
C SER A 267 20.78 -30.38 -16.33
N ASP A 268 21.98 -30.79 -16.74
CA ASP A 268 22.47 -32.16 -16.59
C ASP A 268 23.46 -32.23 -15.41
N GLU A 269 24.02 -33.40 -15.10
CA GLU A 269 24.89 -33.59 -13.93
C GLU A 269 26.22 -32.83 -14.04
N THR A 270 26.71 -32.58 -15.26
CA THR A 270 28.03 -31.96 -15.52
C THR A 270 27.94 -30.59 -16.20
N GLU A 271 26.93 -30.40 -17.05
CA GLU A 271 26.76 -29.22 -17.88
C GLU A 271 25.36 -28.63 -17.74
N VAL A 272 25.26 -27.32 -17.93
CA VAL A 272 24.01 -26.56 -17.84
C VAL A 272 23.85 -25.76 -19.12
N SER A 273 22.76 -26.01 -19.84
CA SER A 273 22.35 -25.18 -20.97
C SER A 273 21.72 -23.89 -20.44
N VAL A 274 22.32 -22.76 -20.79
CA VAL A 274 21.88 -21.44 -20.33
C VAL A 274 21.72 -20.49 -21.50
N THR A 275 20.74 -19.60 -21.38
CA THR A 275 20.53 -18.50 -22.34
C THR A 275 20.93 -17.19 -21.68
N PHE A 276 21.84 -16.45 -22.31
CA PHE A 276 22.39 -15.22 -21.74
C PHE A 276 21.42 -14.04 -21.82
N LEU A 277 21.56 -13.14 -20.86
CA LEU A 277 20.81 -11.90 -20.82
C LEU A 277 21.73 -10.70 -20.99
N HIS A 278 21.34 -9.79 -21.87
CA HIS A 278 22.05 -8.51 -22.04
C HIS A 278 21.71 -7.57 -20.91
N ALA A 279 22.75 -7.07 -20.24
CA ALA A 279 22.62 -6.09 -19.18
C ALA A 279 22.46 -4.67 -19.76
N SER A 280 21.54 -3.90 -19.18
CA SER A 280 21.52 -2.44 -19.34
C SER A 280 22.71 -1.82 -18.59
N GLU A 281 23.09 -0.58 -18.93
CA GLU A 281 24.17 0.17 -18.27
C GLU A 281 24.05 0.22 -16.74
N SER A 282 22.81 0.19 -16.23
CA SER A 282 22.53 0.18 -14.79
C SER A 282 22.66 -1.19 -14.11
N LYS A 283 22.86 -2.28 -14.88
CA LYS A 283 22.93 -3.68 -14.43
C LYS A 283 21.76 -4.16 -13.55
N THR A 284 20.61 -3.49 -13.68
CA THR A 284 19.35 -3.82 -12.99
C THR A 284 18.30 -4.34 -13.96
N VAL A 285 18.42 -4.00 -15.25
CA VAL A 285 17.50 -4.39 -16.31
C VAL A 285 18.22 -5.31 -17.27
N PHE A 286 17.60 -6.45 -17.57
CA PHE A 286 18.16 -7.49 -18.40
C PHE A 286 17.16 -7.94 -19.46
N THR A 287 17.60 -8.04 -20.71
CA THR A 287 16.81 -8.53 -21.85
C THR A 287 17.29 -9.89 -22.29
N VAL A 288 16.37 -10.81 -22.57
CA VAL A 288 16.71 -12.14 -23.12
C VAL A 288 17.29 -11.96 -24.52
N ALA A 289 18.50 -12.47 -24.72
CA ALA A 289 19.05 -12.64 -26.06
C ALA A 289 18.43 -13.90 -26.66
N LYS A 290 17.47 -13.73 -27.57
CA LYS A 290 16.63 -14.84 -28.07
C LYS A 290 17.41 -15.94 -28.83
N ASP A 291 18.69 -15.72 -29.14
CA ASP A 291 19.55 -16.64 -29.91
C ASP A 291 20.95 -16.85 -29.29
N ASP A 292 21.18 -16.46 -28.02
CA ASP A 292 22.49 -16.57 -27.35
C ASP A 292 22.48 -17.63 -26.24
N THR A 293 22.42 -18.89 -26.65
CA THR A 293 22.42 -20.07 -25.77
C THR A 293 23.80 -20.74 -25.79
N ALA A 294 24.27 -21.16 -24.62
CA ALA A 294 25.54 -21.87 -24.48
C ALA A 294 25.48 -22.99 -23.42
N SER A 295 26.30 -24.03 -23.62
CA SER A 295 26.56 -25.02 -22.57
C SER A 295 27.66 -24.49 -21.65
N VAL A 296 27.38 -24.43 -20.35
CA VAL A 296 28.30 -23.97 -19.31
C VAL A 296 28.52 -25.09 -18.30
N GLU A 297 29.77 -25.37 -17.97
CA GLU A 297 30.09 -26.35 -16.94
C GLU A 297 29.62 -25.89 -15.55
N MET A 298 29.13 -26.83 -14.73
CA MET A 298 28.62 -26.52 -13.38
C MET A 298 29.66 -25.81 -12.49
N LYS A 299 30.96 -26.04 -12.73
CA LYS A 299 32.07 -25.39 -12.00
C LYS A 299 32.16 -23.87 -12.24
N ASP A 300 31.68 -23.40 -13.39
CA ASP A 300 31.79 -22.00 -13.81
C ASP A 300 30.57 -21.15 -13.42
N ILE A 301 29.56 -21.78 -12.82
CA ILE A 301 28.44 -21.10 -12.17
C ILE A 301 28.93 -20.49 -10.84
N CYS A 302 28.95 -19.17 -10.77
CA CYS A 302 29.39 -18.43 -9.58
C CYS A 302 28.31 -18.42 -8.50
N GLU A 303 27.11 -17.99 -8.89
CA GLU A 303 26.01 -17.63 -7.99
C GLU A 303 24.66 -17.98 -8.61
N ILE A 304 23.73 -18.44 -7.80
CA ILE A 304 22.32 -18.61 -8.15
C ILE A 304 21.57 -17.41 -7.57
N ILE A 305 20.85 -16.69 -8.42
CA ILE A 305 20.17 -15.45 -8.04
C ILE A 305 18.76 -15.77 -7.54
N ASP A 306 18.54 -15.55 -6.24
CA ASP A 306 17.22 -15.64 -5.59
C ASP A 306 16.62 -14.24 -5.29
N VAL A 307 17.10 -13.23 -6.01
CA VAL A 307 16.67 -11.84 -5.81
C VAL A 307 15.33 -11.62 -6.50
N SER A 308 14.37 -11.00 -5.79
CA SER A 308 13.07 -10.64 -6.37
C SER A 308 13.24 -9.76 -7.61
N TYR A 309 12.60 -10.17 -8.71
CA TYR A 309 12.59 -9.46 -9.99
C TYR A 309 11.16 -9.19 -10.46
N LYS A 310 11.01 -8.25 -11.39
CA LYS A 310 9.75 -7.97 -12.10
C LYS A 310 9.97 -8.14 -13.59
N PHE A 311 9.06 -8.85 -14.24
CA PHE A 311 9.00 -8.91 -15.70
C PHE A 311 8.15 -7.74 -16.22
N ASN A 312 8.71 -6.91 -17.08
CA ASN A 312 8.02 -5.72 -17.59
C ASN A 312 7.32 -5.98 -18.95
N SER A 313 6.52 -5.02 -19.41
CA SER A 313 5.80 -5.09 -20.68
C SER A 313 6.67 -5.03 -21.95
N ARG A 314 8.00 -4.90 -21.79
CA ARG A 314 8.99 -4.88 -22.88
C ARG A 314 9.84 -6.16 -22.90
N GLU A 315 9.36 -7.23 -22.28
CA GLU A 315 10.05 -8.52 -22.17
C GLU A 315 11.41 -8.45 -21.44
N GLN A 316 11.53 -7.57 -20.44
CA GLN A 316 12.76 -7.38 -19.68
C GLN A 316 12.58 -7.76 -18.21
N TYR A 317 13.63 -8.34 -17.63
CA TYR A 317 13.74 -8.62 -16.22
C TYR A 317 14.35 -7.43 -15.49
N VAL A 318 13.63 -6.91 -14.50
CA VAL A 318 14.07 -5.80 -13.66
C VAL A 318 14.31 -6.32 -12.26
N PHE A 319 15.58 -6.38 -11.86
CA PHE A 319 16.00 -6.78 -10.51
C PHE A 319 16.03 -5.57 -9.58
N ASN A 320 15.72 -5.80 -8.31
CA ASN A 320 15.66 -4.73 -7.29
C ASN A 320 17.04 -4.17 -6.89
N ALA A 321 18.12 -4.83 -7.30
CA ALA A 321 19.50 -4.43 -7.06
C ALA A 321 20.35 -4.67 -8.32
N ALA A 322 21.45 -3.93 -8.45
CA ALA A 322 22.40 -4.13 -9.54
C ALA A 322 23.14 -5.47 -9.33
N LEU A 323 23.21 -6.27 -10.37
CA LEU A 323 23.90 -7.56 -10.35
C LEU A 323 25.35 -7.40 -10.82
N ASP A 324 26.25 -8.21 -10.29
CA ASP A 324 27.67 -8.24 -10.68
C ASP A 324 27.86 -9.01 -12.00
N ALA A 325 27.20 -8.53 -13.05
CA ALA A 325 27.31 -9.01 -14.42
C ALA A 325 28.04 -7.98 -15.30
N SER A 326 28.65 -8.46 -16.38
CA SER A 326 29.27 -7.65 -17.42
C SER A 326 28.19 -7.07 -18.33
N LEU A 327 28.54 -5.97 -19.01
CA LEU A 327 27.72 -5.41 -20.08
C LEU A 327 27.83 -6.27 -21.34
#